data_AF-A0A524NI09-F1
#
_entry.id   AF-A0A524NI09-F1
#
_cell.length_a   1.000
_cell.length_b   1.000
_cell.length_c   1.000
_cell.angle_alpha   90.00
_cell.angle_beta   90.00
_cell.angle_gamma   90.00
#
_symmetry.space_group_name_H-M   'P 1'
#
loop_
_entity.id
_entity.type
_entity.pdbx_description
1 polymer ?
#
loop_
_entity_poly.entity_id
_entity_poly.type
_entity_poly.pdbx_seq_one_letter_code
_entity_poly.pdbx_strand_id
1 'polypeptide(L)'
;MIEENIPHPPKVRSCPECGSNRLMRDYDCAEIVCMNCGFVVAAKLADQGPEWRAFDDEQRAKRARAGAPLTFTIHDKGLSTMIDWHDRDVYGKRLAPGQKAQIYRLRKWQRRIRVSDATERNLAFALSEISKIANNLNLPKNILETASVIYRKAVKERLIRGRSIQGVTAAAIYVACRQCGVAR
;
A
#
# COMPACT_ATOMS: atom_id res chain seq x y z
N MET A 1 -18.59 -1.59 -4.04
CA MET A 1 -18.03 -1.96 -2.72
C MET A 1 -17.35 -3.30 -2.90
N ILE A 2 -16.10 -3.29 -3.35
CA ILE A 2 -15.31 -4.51 -3.46
C ILE A 2 -14.41 -4.48 -2.23
N GLU A 3 -14.80 -5.22 -1.19
CA GLU A 3 -13.81 -5.63 -0.19
C GLU A 3 -12.76 -6.42 -0.94
N GLU A 4 -11.53 -5.90 -0.98
CA GLU A 4 -10.38 -6.62 -1.51
C GLU A 4 -10.25 -7.91 -0.68
N ASN A 5 -10.84 -8.98 -1.19
CA ASN A 5 -10.75 -10.32 -0.64
C ASN A 5 -9.34 -10.83 -0.99
N ILE A 6 -8.33 -10.24 -0.35
CA ILE A 6 -6.96 -10.72 -0.40
C ILE A 6 -7.02 -12.13 0.17
N PRO A 7 -6.62 -13.18 -0.56
CA PRO A 7 -6.64 -14.54 -0.04
C PRO A 7 -5.74 -14.59 1.19
N HIS A 8 -6.35 -14.53 2.36
CA HIS A 8 -5.63 -14.74 3.60
C HIS A 8 -5.33 -16.23 3.67
N PRO A 9 -4.09 -16.63 4.05
CA PRO A 9 -3.81 -18.03 4.25
C PRO A 9 -4.83 -18.58 5.23
N PRO A 10 -5.34 -19.81 5.02
CA PRO A 10 -6.37 -20.38 5.87
C PRO A 10 -5.91 -20.27 7.31
N LYS A 11 -6.65 -19.50 8.12
CA LYS A 11 -6.41 -19.40 9.56
C LYS A 11 -6.90 -20.70 10.19
N VAL A 12 -6.11 -21.75 10.01
CA VAL A 12 -6.32 -23.02 10.69
C VAL A 12 -6.12 -22.78 12.18
N ARG A 13 -7.20 -22.88 12.96
CA ARG A 13 -7.19 -22.62 14.40
C ARG A 13 -7.14 -23.90 15.24
N SER A 14 -7.58 -25.01 14.68
CA SER A 14 -7.68 -26.30 15.37
C SER A 14 -7.38 -27.46 14.42
N CYS A 15 -6.90 -28.56 15.00
CA CYS A 15 -6.76 -29.83 14.29
C CYS A 15 -8.13 -30.50 14.11
N PRO A 16 -8.48 -30.99 12.91
CA PRO A 16 -9.75 -31.67 12.66
C PRO A 16 -9.86 -33.04 13.35
N GLU A 17 -8.73 -33.71 13.62
CA GLU A 17 -8.70 -35.05 14.23
C GLU A 17 -8.83 -35.01 15.76
N CYS A 18 -7.98 -34.23 16.44
CA CYS A 18 -7.91 -34.24 17.90
C CYS A 18 -8.51 -33.00 18.57
N GLY A 19 -9.01 -32.03 17.79
CA GLY A 19 -9.55 -30.77 18.30
C GLY A 19 -8.53 -29.87 18.99
N SER A 20 -7.23 -30.23 19.02
CA SER A 20 -6.21 -29.44 19.69
C SER A 20 -5.83 -28.18 18.90
N ASN A 21 -5.45 -27.13 19.62
CA ASN A 21 -5.01 -25.85 19.04
C ASN A 21 -3.49 -25.74 18.95
N ARG A 22 -2.75 -26.79 19.35
CA ARG A 22 -1.29 -26.79 19.35
C ARG A 22 -0.78 -27.19 17.97
N LEU A 23 -0.74 -26.21 17.07
CA LEU A 23 -0.26 -26.35 15.70
C LEU A 23 1.15 -25.75 15.58
N MET A 24 2.06 -26.48 14.95
CA MET A 24 3.40 -26.03 14.59
C MET A 24 3.46 -25.80 13.08
N ARG A 25 4.17 -24.74 12.68
CA ARG A 25 4.50 -24.48 11.28
C ARG A 25 5.90 -24.99 11.01
N ASP A 26 6.01 -25.98 10.16
CA ASP A 26 7.28 -26.42 9.62
C ASP A 26 7.55 -25.64 8.32
N TYR A 27 8.57 -24.78 8.36
CA TYR A 27 8.95 -23.95 7.22
C TYR A 27 9.79 -24.73 6.20
N ASP A 28 10.45 -25.81 6.60
CA ASP A 28 11.30 -26.61 5.71
C ASP A 28 10.44 -27.47 4.78
N CYS A 29 9.38 -28.07 5.33
CA CYS A 29 8.42 -28.86 4.56
C CYS A 29 7.24 -28.02 4.02
N ALA A 30 7.09 -26.77 4.47
CA ALA A 30 5.95 -25.89 4.18
C ALA A 30 4.60 -26.50 4.62
N GLU A 31 4.55 -27.00 5.87
CA GLU A 31 3.39 -27.69 6.45
C GLU A 31 2.95 -27.10 7.79
N ILE A 32 1.67 -27.29 8.14
CA ILE A 32 1.10 -27.03 9.46
C ILE A 32 0.78 -28.37 10.09
N VAL A 33 1.54 -28.73 11.12
CA VAL A 33 1.44 -30.03 11.79
C VAL A 33 0.84 -29.85 13.19
N CYS A 34 -0.08 -30.72 13.57
CA CYS A 34 -0.56 -30.79 14.93
C CYS A 34 0.49 -31.46 15.83
N MET A 35 0.92 -30.78 16.89
CA MET A 35 1.92 -31.31 17.83
C MET A 35 1.38 -32.43 18.72
N ASN A 36 0.06 -32.63 18.78
CA ASN A 36 -0.55 -33.62 19.66
C ASN A 36 -0.79 -34.97 18.97
N CYS A 37 -1.25 -34.95 17.71
CA CYS A 37 -1.56 -36.18 16.95
C CYS A 37 -0.72 -36.36 15.68
N GLY A 38 0.16 -35.42 15.34
CA GLY A 38 0.98 -35.49 14.13
C GLY A 38 0.24 -35.22 12.81
N PHE A 39 -1.06 -34.90 12.86
CA PHE A 39 -1.85 -34.65 11.66
C PHE A 39 -1.42 -33.37 10.94
N VAL A 40 -1.18 -33.48 9.63
CA VAL A 40 -0.86 -32.34 8.75
C VAL A 40 -2.15 -31.65 8.34
N VAL A 41 -2.41 -30.48 8.94
CA VAL A 41 -3.66 -29.73 8.72
C VAL A 41 -3.62 -28.92 7.42
N ALA A 42 -2.44 -28.48 7.01
CA ALA A 42 -2.24 -27.80 5.74
C ALA A 42 -0.84 -28.12 5.22
N ALA A 43 -0.73 -28.39 3.92
CA ALA A 43 0.53 -28.62 3.23
C ALA A 43 0.70 -27.63 2.08
N LYS A 44 1.92 -27.49 1.56
CA LYS A 44 2.26 -26.59 0.44
C LYS A 44 1.96 -25.12 0.75
N LEU A 45 2.37 -24.65 1.93
CA LEU A 45 2.27 -23.23 2.26
C LEU A 45 3.15 -22.41 1.30
N ALA A 46 2.51 -21.58 0.48
CA ALA A 46 3.21 -20.59 -0.33
C ALA A 46 3.53 -19.35 0.51
N ASP A 47 4.79 -18.93 0.49
CA ASP A 47 5.17 -17.63 1.05
C ASP A 47 4.59 -16.50 0.20
N GLN A 48 3.96 -15.52 0.85
CA GLN A 48 3.40 -14.32 0.22
C GLN A 48 4.38 -13.13 0.29
N GLY A 49 5.55 -13.35 0.91
CA GLY A 49 6.63 -12.38 0.98
C GLY A 49 7.31 -12.14 -0.39
N PRO A 50 8.22 -11.15 -0.45
CA PRO A 50 9.01 -10.92 -1.65
C PRO A 50 9.85 -12.16 -2.00
N GLU A 51 9.67 -12.70 -3.21
CA GLU A 51 10.47 -13.83 -3.71
C GLU A 51 11.98 -13.49 -3.75
N TRP A 52 12.31 -12.21 -3.85
CA TRP A 52 13.69 -11.72 -3.85
C TRP A 52 14.13 -11.32 -2.45
N ARG A 53 15.34 -11.74 -2.08
CA ARG A 53 16.05 -11.22 -0.91
C ARG A 53 16.91 -10.04 -1.34
N ALA A 54 16.75 -8.89 -0.71
CA ALA A 54 17.64 -7.74 -0.89
C ALA A 54 17.96 -7.13 0.47
N PHE A 55 19.23 -6.86 0.70
CA PHE A 55 19.71 -6.21 1.92
C PHE A 55 19.81 -4.70 1.73
N ASP A 56 20.10 -4.27 0.50
CA ASP A 56 20.24 -2.87 0.11
C ASP A 56 19.18 -2.44 -0.90
N ASP A 57 18.93 -1.14 -0.96
CA ASP A 57 17.97 -0.54 -1.89
C ASP A 57 18.36 -0.74 -3.37
N GLU A 58 19.65 -0.76 -3.70
CA GLU A 58 20.12 -1.06 -5.06
C GLU A 58 19.84 -2.51 -5.46
N GLN A 59 20.08 -3.46 -4.55
CA GLN A 59 19.79 -4.86 -4.80
C GLN A 59 18.29 -5.08 -4.97
N ARG A 60 17.48 -4.36 -4.17
CA ARG A 60 16.02 -4.35 -4.30
C ARG A 60 15.60 -3.87 -5.68
N ALA A 61 16.12 -2.73 -6.14
CA ALA A 61 15.78 -2.18 -7.45
C ALA A 61 16.15 -3.11 -8.62
N LYS A 62 17.28 -3.84 -8.53
CA LYS A 62 17.72 -4.78 -9.57
C LYS A 62 16.94 -6.10 -9.57
N ARG A 63 16.56 -6.60 -8.39
CA ARG A 63 15.92 -7.93 -8.22
C ARG A 63 14.39 -7.87 -8.23
N ALA A 64 13.80 -6.71 -7.94
CA ALA A 64 12.36 -6.55 -7.97
C ALA A 64 11.83 -6.74 -9.39
N ARG A 65 11.06 -7.81 -9.59
CA ARG A 65 10.34 -8.09 -10.85
C ARG A 65 9.06 -7.27 -10.96
N ALA A 66 8.44 -6.96 -9.83
CA ALA A 66 7.19 -6.22 -9.74
C ALA A 66 7.43 -4.73 -9.44
N GLY A 67 6.38 -3.92 -9.61
CA GLY A 67 6.39 -2.51 -9.24
C GLY A 67 6.52 -2.27 -7.73
N ALA A 68 6.43 -1.00 -7.33
CA ALA A 68 6.46 -0.59 -5.94
C ALA A 68 5.33 -1.25 -5.12
N PRO A 69 5.54 -1.50 -3.81
CA PRO A 69 4.49 -2.01 -2.95
C PRO A 69 3.32 -1.02 -2.85
N LEU A 70 2.14 -1.53 -2.52
CA LEU A 70 0.96 -0.70 -2.30
C LEU A 70 1.15 0.17 -1.06
N THR A 71 0.82 1.47 -1.14
CA THR A 71 0.90 2.40 0.00
C THR A 71 -0.39 3.18 0.17
N PHE A 72 -0.92 3.24 1.39
CA PHE A 72 -2.16 3.97 1.66
C PHE A 72 -2.05 5.48 1.51
N THR A 73 -0.81 5.97 1.42
CA THR A 73 -0.41 7.38 1.26
C THR A 73 -0.77 7.95 -0.10
N ILE A 74 -0.99 7.10 -1.11
CA ILE A 74 -1.40 7.49 -2.47
C ILE A 74 -2.88 7.16 -2.63
N HIS A 75 -3.67 8.05 -3.26
CA HIS A 75 -5.11 7.85 -3.50
C HIS A 75 -5.44 6.49 -4.13
N ASP A 76 -4.71 6.09 -5.17
CA ASP A 76 -4.87 4.80 -5.87
C ASP A 76 -4.01 3.67 -5.29
N LYS A 77 -3.52 3.84 -4.07
CA LYS A 77 -2.59 2.91 -3.39
C LYS A 77 -1.28 2.63 -4.14
N GLY A 78 -0.94 3.41 -5.17
CA GLY A 78 0.26 3.20 -5.99
C GLY A 78 0.05 2.37 -7.26
N LEU A 79 -1.20 2.08 -7.63
CA LEU A 79 -1.51 1.35 -8.88
C LEU A 79 -1.24 2.17 -10.15
N SER A 80 -1.34 3.50 -10.07
CA SER A 80 -1.08 4.38 -11.21
C SER A 80 0.42 4.51 -11.50
N THR A 81 0.85 4.25 -12.72
CA THR A 81 2.20 4.62 -13.19
C THR A 81 2.27 6.11 -13.57
N MET A 82 3.48 6.68 -13.67
CA MET A 82 3.70 8.02 -14.23
C MET A 82 4.59 7.93 -15.47
N ILE A 83 4.16 8.55 -16.57
CA ILE A 83 5.04 8.75 -17.73
C ILE A 83 6.06 9.81 -17.34
N ASP A 84 7.34 9.45 -17.39
CA ASP A 84 8.43 10.36 -17.02
C ASP A 84 8.36 11.65 -17.83
N TRP A 85 8.73 12.76 -17.18
CA TRP A 85 8.76 14.08 -17.80
C TRP A 85 9.98 14.27 -18.69
N HIS A 86 11.03 13.47 -18.50
CA HIS A 86 12.20 13.51 -19.36
C HIS A 86 11.84 13.00 -20.75
N ASP A 87 12.20 13.79 -21.77
CA ASP A 87 11.98 13.44 -23.17
C ASP A 87 13.06 12.48 -23.69
N ARG A 88 13.20 11.34 -23.01
CA ARG A 88 14.18 10.31 -23.35
C ARG A 88 13.51 8.95 -23.49
N ASP A 89 14.03 8.18 -24.45
CA ASP A 89 13.66 6.78 -24.63
C ASP A 89 14.31 5.88 -23.57
N VAL A 90 13.92 4.61 -23.54
CA VAL A 90 14.47 3.55 -22.66
C VAL A 90 16.00 3.45 -22.75
N TYR A 91 16.56 3.73 -23.93
CA TYR A 91 18.01 3.75 -24.17
C TYR A 91 18.69 5.09 -23.82
N GLY A 92 17.97 6.04 -23.22
CA GLY A 92 18.49 7.35 -22.81
C GLY A 92 18.67 8.38 -23.95
N LYS A 93 18.29 8.03 -25.19
CA LYS A 93 18.33 8.93 -26.35
C LYS A 93 17.22 9.97 -26.26
N ARG A 94 17.49 11.20 -26.74
CA ARG A 94 16.48 12.26 -26.80
C ARG A 94 15.44 11.93 -27.88
N LEU A 95 14.17 12.11 -27.54
CA LEU A 95 13.06 11.92 -28.46
C LEU A 95 13.12 12.89 -29.66
N ALA A 96 12.69 12.42 -30.82
CA ALA A 96 12.53 13.28 -31.99
C ALA A 96 11.38 14.31 -31.77
N PRO A 97 11.38 15.47 -32.45
CA PRO A 97 10.37 16.51 -32.25
C PRO A 97 8.92 16.02 -32.41
N GLY A 98 8.65 15.15 -33.38
CA GLY A 98 7.32 14.55 -33.58
C GLY A 98 6.89 13.64 -32.43
N GLN A 99 7.81 12.80 -31.93
CA GLN A 99 7.55 11.90 -30.81
C GLN A 99 7.34 12.67 -29.50
N LYS A 100 8.07 13.78 -29.29
CA LYS A 100 7.86 14.67 -28.15
C LYS A 100 6.44 15.21 -28.11
N ALA A 101 5.90 15.65 -29.25
CA ALA A 101 4.52 16.15 -29.33
C ALA A 101 3.51 15.05 -28.98
N GLN A 102 3.75 13.81 -29.41
CA GLN A 102 2.91 12.66 -29.06
C GLN A 102 2.96 12.35 -27.56
N ILE A 103 4.16 12.25 -26.98
CA ILE A 103 4.34 11.94 -25.55
C ILE A 103 3.79 13.06 -24.67
N TYR A 104 3.94 14.32 -25.07
CA TYR A 104 3.30 15.44 -24.39
C TYR A 104 1.78 15.27 -24.32
N ARG A 105 1.14 14.86 -25.43
CA ARG A 105 -0.30 14.56 -25.43
C ARG A 105 -0.63 13.41 -24.48
N LEU A 106 0.14 12.33 -24.51
CA LEU A 106 -0.05 11.18 -23.61
C LEU A 106 0.05 11.58 -22.13
N ARG A 107 1.06 12.38 -21.75
CA ARG A 107 1.21 12.92 -20.38
C ARG A 107 0.01 13.77 -19.98
N LYS A 108 -0.48 14.61 -20.90
CA LYS A 108 -1.67 15.45 -20.68
C LYS A 108 -2.91 14.60 -20.42
N TRP A 109 -3.12 13.53 -21.20
CA TRP A 109 -4.21 12.58 -21.01
C TRP A 109 -4.08 11.79 -19.69
N GLN A 110 -2.90 11.27 -19.39
CA GLN A 110 -2.63 10.55 -18.15
C GLN A 110 -2.96 11.39 -16.91
N ARG A 111 -2.53 12.66 -16.89
CA ARG A 111 -2.85 13.58 -15.78
C ARG A 111 -4.34 13.79 -15.58
N ARG A 112 -5.12 13.80 -16.68
CA ARG A 112 -6.58 14.00 -16.65
C ARG A 112 -7.32 12.74 -16.19
N ILE A 113 -6.86 11.57 -16.60
CA ILE A 113 -7.51 10.29 -16.29
C ILE A 113 -7.18 9.83 -14.87
N ARG A 114 -5.99 10.15 -14.36
CA ARG A 114 -5.50 9.67 -13.06
C ARG A 114 -6.46 9.92 -11.90
N VAL A 115 -7.15 11.07 -11.88
CA VAL A 115 -8.07 11.39 -10.80
C VAL A 115 -9.45 11.59 -11.37
N SER A 116 -10.17 10.48 -11.48
CA SER A 116 -11.43 10.42 -12.21
C SER A 116 -12.62 10.77 -11.31
N ASP A 117 -12.61 10.29 -10.07
CA ASP A 117 -13.73 10.44 -9.15
C ASP A 117 -13.59 11.65 -8.20
N ALA A 118 -14.73 12.16 -7.73
CA ALA A 118 -14.77 13.20 -6.71
C ALA A 118 -14.16 12.74 -5.40
N THR A 119 -14.33 11.47 -5.04
CA THR A 119 -13.74 10.89 -3.83
C THR A 119 -12.22 10.76 -3.96
N GLU A 120 -11.72 10.36 -5.12
CA GLU A 120 -10.28 10.30 -5.43
C GLU A 120 -9.64 11.68 -5.39
N ARG A 121 -10.30 12.72 -5.94
CA ARG A 121 -9.83 14.11 -5.85
C ARG A 121 -9.71 14.58 -4.40
N ASN A 122 -10.71 14.28 -3.58
CA ASN A 122 -10.67 14.59 -2.16
C ASN A 122 -9.51 13.86 -1.45
N LEU A 123 -9.37 12.55 -1.67
CA LEU A 123 -8.28 11.74 -1.13
C LEU A 123 -6.91 12.26 -1.56
N ALA A 124 -6.71 12.57 -2.84
CA ALA A 124 -5.46 13.08 -3.37
C ALA A 124 -5.04 14.40 -2.69
N PHE A 125 -6.00 15.32 -2.52
CA PHE A 125 -5.75 16.57 -1.82
C PHE A 125 -5.41 16.34 -0.34
N ALA A 126 -6.26 15.57 0.36
CA ALA A 126 -6.12 15.32 1.79
C ALA A 126 -4.84 14.56 2.16
N LEU A 127 -4.47 13.53 1.39
CA LEU A 127 -3.23 12.77 1.59
C LEU A 127 -1.99 13.64 1.34
N SER A 128 -2.07 14.59 0.40
CA SER A 128 -1.00 15.58 0.21
C SER A 128 -0.86 16.51 1.42
N GLU A 129 -1.98 16.93 2.02
CA GLU A 129 -1.97 17.75 3.24
C GLU A 129 -1.47 16.96 4.45
N ILE A 130 -1.85 15.68 4.60
CA ILE A 130 -1.31 14.81 5.64
C ILE A 130 0.21 14.73 5.51
N SER A 131 0.70 14.53 4.28
CA SER A 131 2.14 14.44 4.00
C SER A 131 2.88 15.75 4.30
N LYS A 132 2.30 16.91 3.94
CA LYS A 132 2.87 18.22 4.26
C LYS A 132 2.98 18.44 5.77
N ILE A 133 1.90 18.24 6.52
CA ILE A 133 1.90 18.40 7.98
C ILE A 133 2.89 17.44 8.62
N ALA A 134 2.88 16.16 8.19
CA ALA A 134 3.80 15.16 8.71
C ALA A 134 5.27 15.51 8.46
N ASN A 135 5.60 16.01 7.27
CA ASN A 135 6.96 16.43 6.93
C ASN A 135 7.40 17.65 7.75
N ASN A 136 6.54 18.67 7.88
CA ASN A 136 6.83 19.85 8.70
C ASN A 136 7.06 19.49 10.18
N LEU A 137 6.41 18.42 10.62
CA LEU A 137 6.49 17.90 11.97
C LEU A 137 7.57 16.82 12.14
N ASN A 138 8.30 16.45 11.09
CA ASN A 138 9.25 15.33 11.06
C ASN A 138 8.66 14.02 11.63
N LEU A 139 7.41 13.73 11.27
CA LEU A 139 6.73 12.50 11.67
C LEU A 139 7.27 11.29 10.90
N PRO A 140 7.45 10.13 11.56
CA PRO A 140 7.85 8.90 10.90
C PRO A 140 6.76 8.38 9.94
N LYS A 141 7.20 7.63 8.92
CA LYS A 141 6.32 7.13 7.83
C LYS A 141 5.18 6.23 8.33
N ASN A 142 5.39 5.48 9.42
CA ASN A 142 4.35 4.65 10.05
C ASN A 142 3.13 5.48 10.50
N ILE A 143 3.34 6.69 11.04
CA ILE A 143 2.26 7.59 11.46
C ILE A 143 1.54 8.14 10.22
N LEU A 144 2.29 8.48 9.17
CA LEU A 144 1.72 8.97 7.91
C LEU A 144 0.81 7.91 7.26
N GLU A 145 1.23 6.65 7.23
CA GLU A 145 0.38 5.54 6.75
C GLU A 145 -0.84 5.33 7.63
N THR A 146 -0.67 5.33 8.95
CA THR A 146 -1.78 5.17 9.90
C THR A 146 -2.81 6.28 9.77
N ALA A 147 -2.37 7.54 9.66
CA ALA A 147 -3.23 8.69 9.41
C ALA A 147 -3.97 8.58 8.07
N SER A 148 -3.29 8.09 7.04
CA SER A 148 -3.89 7.83 5.72
C SER A 148 -5.01 6.78 5.79
N VAL A 149 -4.81 5.72 6.58
CA VAL A 149 -5.84 4.68 6.82
C VAL A 149 -7.03 5.25 7.60
N ILE A 150 -6.78 6.04 8.66
CA ILE A 150 -7.84 6.69 9.45
C ILE A 150 -8.67 7.62 8.56
N TYR A 151 -8.01 8.43 7.72
CA TYR A 151 -8.70 9.34 6.81
C TYR A 151 -9.60 8.56 5.82
N ARG A 152 -9.09 7.47 5.23
CA ARG A 152 -9.90 6.61 4.34
C ARG A 152 -11.11 6.01 5.03
N LYS A 153 -10.98 5.59 6.30
CA LYS A 153 -12.13 5.13 7.10
C LYS A 153 -13.16 6.24 7.27
N ALA A 154 -12.73 7.45 7.60
CA ALA A 154 -13.63 8.61 7.71
C ALA A 154 -14.34 8.94 6.38
N VAL A 155 -13.67 8.79 5.23
CA VAL A 155 -14.30 8.92 3.90
C VAL A 155 -15.36 7.84 3.70
N LYS A 156 -15.04 6.58 4.00
CA LYS A 156 -15.96 5.43 3.85
C LYS A 156 -17.22 5.60 4.70
N GLU A 157 -17.07 6.12 5.91
CA GLU A 157 -18.16 6.41 6.86
C GLU A 157 -18.87 7.74 6.58
N ARG A 158 -18.47 8.49 5.55
CA ARG A 158 -19.06 9.79 5.15
C ARG A 158 -18.99 10.89 6.22
N LEU A 159 -18.03 10.83 7.15
CA LEU A 159 -17.87 11.79 8.25
C LEU A 159 -17.27 13.15 7.84
N ILE A 160 -16.91 13.30 6.56
CA ILE A 160 -16.15 14.45 6.04
C ILE A 160 -17.07 15.52 5.44
N ARG A 161 -18.30 15.15 5.05
CA ARG A 161 -19.24 16.08 4.41
C ARG A 161 -19.60 17.21 5.38
N GLY A 162 -19.37 18.46 4.96
CA GLY A 162 -19.62 19.66 5.78
C GLY A 162 -18.49 20.05 6.73
N ARG A 163 -17.36 19.34 6.74
CA ARG A 163 -16.17 19.69 7.55
C ARG A 163 -15.02 20.17 6.67
N SER A 164 -14.13 20.98 7.24
CA SER A 164 -12.91 21.37 6.55
C SER A 164 -11.98 20.16 6.39
N ILE A 165 -11.47 19.95 5.17
CA ILE A 165 -10.55 18.83 4.88
C ILE A 165 -9.30 18.93 5.77
N GLN A 166 -8.76 20.13 5.91
CA GLN A 166 -7.59 20.40 6.76
C GLN A 166 -7.85 20.03 8.23
N GLY A 167 -9.04 20.34 8.77
CA GLY A 167 -9.39 20.00 10.15
C GLY A 167 -9.48 18.49 10.36
N VAL A 168 -10.09 17.76 9.42
CA VAL A 168 -10.16 16.29 9.48
C VAL A 168 -8.77 15.66 9.33
N THR A 169 -7.94 16.21 8.44
CA THR A 169 -6.56 15.78 8.23
C THR A 169 -5.72 15.97 9.50
N ALA A 170 -5.81 17.13 10.16
CA ALA A 170 -5.11 17.37 11.43
C ALA A 170 -5.59 16.41 12.54
N ALA A 171 -6.90 16.18 12.64
CA ALA A 171 -7.47 15.22 13.58
C ALA A 171 -6.99 13.78 13.31
N ALA A 172 -6.91 13.37 12.05
CA ALA A 172 -6.42 12.05 11.67
C ALA A 172 -4.94 11.83 12.08
N ILE A 173 -4.09 12.86 11.91
CA ILE A 173 -2.70 12.83 12.36
C ILE A 173 -2.62 12.72 13.88
N TYR A 174 -3.40 13.53 14.60
CA TYR A 174 -3.44 13.49 16.07
C TYR A 174 -3.81 12.10 16.60
N VAL A 175 -4.87 11.49 16.03
CA VAL A 175 -5.29 10.13 16.40
C VAL A 175 -4.20 9.10 16.05
N ALA A 176 -3.55 9.22 14.89
CA ALA A 176 -2.46 8.33 14.51
C ALA A 176 -1.26 8.42 15.47
N CYS A 177 -0.85 9.64 15.86
CA CYS A 177 0.20 9.85 16.85
C CYS A 177 -0.14 9.18 18.18
N ARG A 178 -1.38 9.35 18.66
CA ARG A 178 -1.88 8.74 19.89
C ARG A 178 -1.89 7.21 19.83
N GLN A 179 -2.28 6.62 18.69
CA GLN A 179 -2.25 5.16 18.49
C GLN A 179 -0.83 4.60 18.46
N CYS A 180 0.12 5.32 17.86
CA CYS A 180 1.52 4.93 17.79
C CYS A 180 2.31 5.24 19.08
N GLY A 181 1.67 5.77 20.13
CA GLY A 181 2.33 6.11 21.39
C GLY A 181 3.31 7.28 21.28
N VAL A 182 3.21 8.10 20.24
CA VAL A 182 4.03 9.30 20.07
C VAL A 182 3.24 10.50 20.57
N ALA A 183 3.61 11.01 21.75
CA ALA A 183 2.98 12.17 22.35
C ALA A 183 3.28 13.43 21.52
N ARG A 184 2.24 14.13 21.08
CA ARG A 184 2.27 15.42 20.39
C ARG A 184 1.06 16.24 20.75
#